data_AF-A0A952BS16-F1
#
_entry.id   AF-A0A952BS16-F1
#
_cell.length_a   1.000
_cell.length_b   1.000
_cell.length_c   1.000
_cell.angle_alpha   90.00
_cell.angle_beta   90.00
_cell.angle_gamma   90.00
#
_symmetry.space_group_name_H-M   'P 1'
#
loop_
_entity.id
_entity.type
_entity.pdbx_description
1 polymer ?
#
loop_
_entity_poly.entity_id
_entity_poly.type
_entity_poly.pdbx_seq_one_letter_code
_entity_poly.pdbx_strand_id
1 'polypeptide(L)'
;MALPVSKQISTIFKLLGEPKVLRSLISFRVMGYLYDSGWIRSLISGSPQDVNGEAIPWVSLSFYEFFKSRVNSKMDVFEFGSGYSTLWFAKRVNTVTSIEHDKKWFDKMQEKLPKNVKVILSHDNKDIYSNELIKLDYNFDIITVDANHRNECMFVAPERLKTGGVIILDDSEREEYTPGINFLTEKGFKKIDFHGIASGFIHSKATTVFYKSDNCLGI
;
A
#
# COMPACT_ATOMS: atom_id res chain seq x y z
N MET A 1 -15.62 9.09 5.06
CA MET A 1 -16.60 10.13 5.43
C MET A 1 -17.54 9.55 6.48
N ALA A 2 -17.71 10.23 7.62
CA ALA A 2 -18.61 9.76 8.67
C ALA A 2 -20.07 10.08 8.31
N LEU A 3 -21.01 9.20 8.65
CA LEU A 3 -22.44 9.48 8.51
C LEU A 3 -22.84 10.68 9.39
N PRO A 4 -23.81 11.52 8.96
CA PRO A 4 -24.43 12.51 9.82
C PRO A 4 -24.97 11.88 11.11
N VAL A 5 -24.87 12.57 12.25
CA VAL A 5 -25.28 12.06 13.57
C VAL A 5 -26.73 11.55 13.56
N SER A 6 -27.64 12.24 12.89
CA SER A 6 -29.03 11.81 12.74
C SER A 6 -29.17 10.45 12.04
N LYS A 7 -28.35 10.19 11.00
CA LYS A 7 -28.29 8.89 10.32
C LYS A 7 -27.63 7.82 11.19
N GLN A 8 -26.64 8.17 12.01
CA GLN A 8 -26.03 7.23 12.95
C GLN A 8 -27.06 6.73 13.97
N ILE A 9 -27.81 7.65 14.58
CA ILE A 9 -28.86 7.31 15.56
C ILE A 9 -29.94 6.43 14.92
N SER A 10 -30.46 6.81 13.75
CA SER A 10 -31.48 5.99 13.07
C SER A 10 -30.96 4.61 12.66
N THR A 11 -29.67 4.50 12.31
CA THR A 11 -29.02 3.22 11.99
C THR A 11 -28.91 2.32 13.22
N ILE A 12 -28.64 2.88 14.40
CA ILE A 12 -28.62 2.10 15.66
C ILE A 12 -29.98 1.46 15.92
N PHE A 13 -31.07 2.23 15.81
CA PHE A 13 -32.42 1.68 15.97
C PHE A 13 -32.75 0.61 14.92
N LYS A 14 -32.32 0.82 13.68
CA LYS A 14 -32.46 -0.19 12.62
C LYS A 14 -31.75 -1.50 12.98
N LEU A 15 -30.52 -1.42 13.48
CA LEU A 15 -29.73 -2.59 13.88
C LEU A 15 -30.36 -3.38 15.04
N LEU A 16 -31.03 -2.70 15.98
CA LEU A 16 -31.77 -3.37 17.05
C LEU A 16 -32.93 -4.22 16.51
N GLY A 17 -33.52 -3.84 15.38
CA GLY A 17 -34.50 -4.64 14.64
C GLY A 17 -33.92 -5.75 13.77
N GLU A 18 -32.59 -5.83 13.62
CA GLU A 18 -31.88 -6.77 12.76
C GLU A 18 -30.89 -7.65 13.57
N PRO A 19 -31.37 -8.52 14.47
CA PRO A 19 -30.54 -9.18 15.49
C PRO A 19 -29.40 -10.04 14.92
N LYS A 20 -29.59 -10.65 13.74
CA LYS A 20 -28.50 -11.39 13.05
C LYS A 20 -27.38 -10.46 12.59
N VAL A 21 -27.72 -9.30 12.05
CA VAL A 21 -26.76 -8.30 11.57
C VAL A 21 -26.01 -7.70 12.77
N LEU A 22 -26.74 -7.28 13.80
CA LEU A 22 -26.17 -6.73 15.02
C LEU A 22 -25.18 -7.71 15.67
N ARG A 23 -25.57 -8.99 15.81
CA ARG A 23 -24.68 -10.02 16.36
C ARG A 23 -23.39 -10.14 15.56
N SER A 24 -23.46 -10.19 14.23
CA SER A 24 -22.27 -10.27 13.38
C SER A 24 -21.37 -9.04 13.50
N LEU A 25 -21.95 -7.83 13.52
CA LEU A 25 -21.19 -6.58 13.69
C LEU A 25 -20.48 -6.50 15.05
N ILE A 26 -21.15 -6.96 16.13
CA ILE A 26 -20.53 -7.07 17.46
C ILE A 26 -19.40 -8.09 17.43
N SER A 27 -19.59 -9.26 16.80
CA SER A 27 -18.54 -10.28 16.68
C SER A 27 -17.30 -9.75 15.95
N PHE A 28 -17.47 -8.99 14.86
CA PHE A 28 -16.34 -8.40 14.13
C PHE A 28 -15.45 -7.49 14.96
N ARG A 29 -15.93 -6.99 16.12
CA ARG A 29 -15.09 -6.21 17.03
C ARG A 29 -13.99 -7.05 17.70
N VAL A 30 -14.20 -8.36 17.86
CA VAL A 30 -13.34 -9.24 18.66
C VAL A 30 -12.91 -10.53 17.94
N MET A 31 -13.48 -10.85 16.78
CA MET A 31 -13.15 -12.05 16.00
C MET A 31 -13.53 -11.93 14.51
N GLY A 32 -13.02 -12.84 13.70
CA GLY A 32 -13.33 -12.93 12.27
C GLY A 32 -12.53 -11.95 11.44
N TYR A 33 -12.82 -11.91 10.13
CA TYR A 33 -11.92 -11.29 9.14
C TYR A 33 -11.49 -9.84 9.45
N LEU A 34 -12.39 -8.97 9.89
CA LEU A 34 -12.03 -7.57 10.22
C LEU A 34 -11.17 -7.45 11.49
N TYR A 35 -11.31 -8.37 12.43
CA TYR A 35 -10.44 -8.44 13.60
C TYR A 35 -9.08 -9.05 13.23
N ASP A 36 -9.10 -10.22 12.58
CA ASP A 36 -7.92 -11.02 12.26
C ASP A 36 -6.98 -10.31 11.27
N SER A 37 -7.54 -9.55 10.32
CA SER A 37 -6.77 -8.72 9.38
C SER A 37 -6.15 -7.47 10.02
N GLY A 38 -6.47 -7.17 11.29
CA GLY A 38 -6.06 -5.94 11.95
C GLY A 38 -6.86 -4.70 11.53
N TRP A 39 -7.91 -4.86 10.72
CA TRP A 39 -8.74 -3.74 10.25
C TRP A 39 -9.34 -2.93 11.42
N ILE A 40 -9.88 -3.61 12.45
CA ILE A 40 -10.42 -2.96 13.65
C ILE A 40 -9.33 -2.18 14.40
N ARG A 41 -8.15 -2.79 14.58
CA ARG A 41 -7.03 -2.14 15.28
C ARG A 41 -6.55 -0.91 14.52
N SER A 42 -6.48 -1.01 13.20
CA SER A 42 -6.09 0.09 12.32
C SER A 42 -7.06 1.26 12.36
N LEU A 43 -8.36 0.97 12.42
CA LEU A 43 -9.40 1.99 12.58
C LEU A 43 -9.24 2.76 13.89
N ILE A 44 -8.92 2.06 14.99
CA ILE A 44 -8.75 2.67 16.32
C ILE A 44 -7.45 3.49 16.41
N SER A 45 -6.35 2.97 15.87
CA SER A 45 -5.03 3.61 15.96
C SER A 45 -4.83 4.73 14.94
N GLY A 46 -5.63 4.76 13.88
CA GLY A 46 -5.44 5.64 12.73
C GLY A 46 -4.23 5.27 11.87
N SER A 47 -3.77 4.02 11.94
CA SER A 47 -2.60 3.54 11.20
C SER A 47 -2.70 2.06 10.84
N PRO A 48 -2.15 1.62 9.69
CA PRO A 48 -2.30 0.26 9.22
C PRO A 48 -1.43 -0.70 10.04
N GLN A 49 -2.10 -1.52 10.85
CA GLN A 49 -1.49 -2.50 11.73
C GLN A 49 -2.23 -3.84 11.63
N ASP A 50 -1.50 -4.94 11.80
CA ASP A 50 -2.10 -6.25 11.96
C ASP A 50 -2.77 -6.41 13.34
N VAL A 51 -3.35 -7.59 13.60
CA VAL A 51 -4.00 -7.89 14.88
C VAL A 51 -3.06 -7.77 16.09
N ASN A 52 -1.74 -7.93 15.91
CA ASN A 52 -0.73 -7.85 16.96
C ASN A 52 -0.21 -6.42 17.18
N GLY A 53 -0.53 -5.49 16.27
CA GLY A 53 -0.05 -4.10 16.31
C GLY A 53 1.22 -3.87 15.49
N GLU A 54 1.63 -4.86 14.70
CA GLU A 54 2.76 -4.74 13.79
C GLU A 54 2.35 -3.97 12.53
N ALA A 55 3.25 -3.14 12.03
CA ALA A 55 3.02 -2.36 10.81
C ALA A 55 2.71 -3.27 9.62
N ILE A 56 1.73 -2.88 8.79
CA ILE A 56 1.41 -3.52 7.51
C ILE A 56 1.28 -2.47 6.39
N PRO A 57 1.44 -2.84 5.10
CA PRO A 57 1.23 -1.91 3.98
C PRO A 57 -0.22 -1.41 3.94
N TRP A 58 -0.44 -0.15 3.55
CA TRP A 58 -1.78 0.46 3.56
C TRP A 58 -2.58 0.23 2.27
N VAL A 59 -2.55 -1.00 1.81
CA VAL A 59 -3.11 -1.46 0.54
C VAL A 59 -4.46 -2.15 0.75
N SER A 60 -5.13 -2.54 -0.34
CA SER A 60 -6.31 -3.41 -0.24
C SER A 60 -5.99 -4.71 0.50
N LEU A 61 -6.89 -5.16 1.39
CA LEU A 61 -6.66 -6.36 2.19
C LEU A 61 -6.51 -7.61 1.32
N SER A 62 -7.20 -7.68 0.18
CA SER A 62 -7.07 -8.77 -0.79
C SER A 62 -5.68 -8.83 -1.41
N PHE A 63 -5.09 -7.68 -1.76
CA PHE A 63 -3.70 -7.61 -2.20
C PHE A 63 -2.74 -7.99 -1.08
N TYR A 64 -2.94 -7.48 0.14
CA TYR A 64 -2.07 -7.82 1.28
C TYR A 64 -2.01 -9.33 1.53
N GLU A 65 -3.15 -10.01 1.53
CA GLU A 65 -3.23 -11.46 1.72
C GLU A 65 -2.48 -12.23 0.62
N PHE A 66 -2.60 -11.78 -0.63
CA PHE A 66 -1.86 -12.34 -1.76
C PHE A 66 -0.35 -12.09 -1.66
N PHE A 67 0.05 -10.88 -1.26
CA PHE A 67 1.42 -10.39 -1.33
C PHE A 67 2.29 -10.86 -0.18
N LYS A 68 1.74 -10.95 1.04
CA LYS A 68 2.52 -11.17 2.27
C LYS A 68 3.34 -12.46 2.31
N SER A 69 2.92 -13.51 1.59
CA SER A 69 3.62 -14.79 1.54
C SER A 69 4.67 -14.89 0.43
N ARG A 70 4.74 -13.90 -0.47
CA ARG A 70 5.62 -13.90 -1.64
C ARG A 70 6.87 -13.04 -1.43
N VAL A 71 6.75 -12.03 -0.57
CA VAL A 71 7.87 -11.18 -0.16
C VAL A 71 8.86 -11.97 0.70
N ASN A 72 10.15 -11.87 0.37
CA ASN A 72 11.21 -12.62 1.07
C ASN A 72 12.53 -11.84 1.15
N SER A 73 13.47 -12.37 1.94
CA SER A 73 14.70 -11.70 2.35
C SER A 73 15.73 -11.50 1.23
N LYS A 74 15.48 -12.00 0.02
CA LYS A 74 16.35 -11.81 -1.15
C LYS A 74 15.95 -10.61 -2.01
N MET A 75 14.79 -10.02 -1.76
CA MET A 75 14.24 -8.94 -2.58
C MET A 75 14.80 -7.58 -2.17
N ASP A 76 15.00 -6.71 -3.14
CA ASP A 76 15.24 -5.28 -2.93
C ASP A 76 13.99 -4.49 -3.34
N VAL A 77 13.54 -3.62 -2.44
CA VAL A 77 12.28 -2.88 -2.60
C VAL A 77 12.55 -1.39 -2.74
N PHE A 78 11.87 -0.78 -3.68
CA PHE A 78 11.76 0.66 -3.77
C PHE A 78 10.33 1.13 -3.52
N GLU A 79 10.17 2.27 -2.84
CA GLU A 79 8.86 2.87 -2.59
C GLU A 79 8.86 4.36 -2.99
N PHE A 80 7.91 4.73 -3.84
CA PHE A 80 7.45 6.12 -3.89
C PHE A 80 6.44 6.30 -2.75
N GLY A 81 6.85 7.02 -1.71
CA GLY A 81 6.10 7.21 -0.48
C GLY A 81 6.65 6.31 0.63
N SER A 82 6.96 6.89 1.80
CA SER A 82 7.46 6.12 2.94
C SER A 82 6.37 5.96 4.02
N GLY A 83 6.45 4.91 4.84
CA GLY A 83 5.52 4.77 5.96
C GLY A 83 5.48 3.38 6.58
N TYR A 84 4.27 2.91 6.89
CA TYR A 84 4.08 1.60 7.53
C TYR A 84 4.44 0.43 6.60
N SER A 85 4.30 0.60 5.29
CA SER A 85 4.83 -0.37 4.30
C SER A 85 6.35 -0.49 4.41
N THR A 86 7.06 0.63 4.56
CA THR A 86 8.52 0.66 4.76
C THR A 86 8.92 -0.16 5.98
N LEU A 87 8.25 0.03 7.12
CA LEU A 87 8.50 -0.76 8.35
C LEU A 87 8.18 -2.25 8.17
N TRP A 88 7.15 -2.56 7.40
CA TRP A 88 6.77 -3.95 7.10
C TRP A 88 7.79 -4.65 6.21
N PHE A 89 8.25 -3.98 5.15
CA PHE A 89 9.29 -4.46 4.24
C PHE A 89 10.62 -4.62 4.96
N ALA A 90 11.00 -3.66 5.81
CA ALA A 90 12.29 -3.67 6.51
C ALA A 90 12.56 -4.97 7.30
N LYS A 91 11.50 -5.63 7.79
CA LYS A 91 11.58 -6.90 8.52
C LYS A 91 11.67 -8.14 7.62
N ARG A 92 11.49 -8.00 6.30
CA ARG A 92 11.20 -9.09 5.37
C ARG A 92 12.10 -9.15 4.15
N VAL A 93 12.67 -8.03 3.74
CA VAL A 93 13.44 -7.93 2.48
C VAL A 93 14.91 -7.59 2.74
N ASN A 94 15.74 -7.70 1.71
CA ASN A 94 17.16 -7.39 1.79
C ASN A 94 17.37 -5.89 2.03
N THR A 95 16.82 -5.04 1.15
CA THR A 95 16.91 -3.58 1.27
C THR A 95 15.59 -2.90 0.96
N VAL A 96 15.36 -1.74 1.57
CA VAL A 96 14.25 -0.83 1.24
C VAL A 96 14.80 0.55 0.98
N THR A 97 14.47 1.12 -0.18
CA THR A 97 14.74 2.52 -0.49
C THR A 97 13.42 3.24 -0.76
N SER A 98 13.09 4.28 0.01
CA SER A 98 11.84 5.02 -0.15
C SER A 98 12.11 6.50 -0.42
N ILE A 99 11.28 7.17 -1.22
CA ILE A 99 11.29 8.64 -1.34
C ILE A 99 10.14 9.23 -0.54
N GLU A 100 10.43 10.26 0.25
CA GLU A 100 9.46 11.00 1.04
C GLU A 100 9.48 12.49 0.69
N HIS A 101 8.31 13.11 0.53
CA HIS A 101 8.20 14.54 0.26
C HIS A 101 7.82 15.35 1.50
N ASP A 102 7.09 14.75 2.45
CA ASP A 102 6.71 15.40 3.69
C ASP A 102 7.87 15.35 4.69
N LYS A 103 8.49 16.51 4.95
CA LYS A 103 9.61 16.64 5.89
C LYS A 103 9.29 16.16 7.30
N LYS A 104 8.09 16.45 7.82
CA LYS A 104 7.70 16.06 9.18
C LYS A 104 7.52 14.56 9.26
N TRP A 105 6.93 13.96 8.23
CA TRP A 105 6.78 12.51 8.14
C TRP A 105 8.14 11.82 7.99
N PHE A 106 9.01 12.35 7.13
CA PHE A 106 10.39 11.90 6.97
C PHE A 106 11.12 11.86 8.33
N ASP A 107 11.08 12.95 9.10
CA ASP A 107 11.74 13.02 10.40
C ASP A 107 11.20 11.97 11.38
N LYS A 108 9.87 11.79 11.42
CA LYS A 108 9.21 10.77 12.23
C LYS A 108 9.59 9.34 11.81
N MET A 109 9.79 9.12 10.51
CA MET A 109 10.19 7.81 10.00
C MET A 109 11.63 7.48 10.39
N GLN A 110 12.57 8.44 10.27
CA GLN A 110 13.99 8.26 10.59
C GLN A 110 14.23 7.69 12.00
N GLU A 111 13.41 8.06 12.98
CA GLU A 111 13.50 7.54 14.36
C GLU A 111 13.27 6.03 14.48
N LYS A 112 12.67 5.40 13.46
CA LYS A 112 12.22 4.01 13.49
C LYS A 112 12.98 3.11 12.50
N LEU A 113 13.81 3.67 11.64
CA LEU A 113 14.39 2.94 10.52
C LEU A 113 15.53 2.01 10.96
N PRO A 114 15.47 0.71 10.62
CA PRO A 114 16.62 -0.17 10.76
C PRO A 114 17.66 0.08 9.66
N LYS A 115 18.84 -0.52 9.80
CA LYS A 115 20.00 -0.28 8.92
C LYS A 115 19.79 -0.63 7.45
N ASN A 116 18.85 -1.52 7.12
CA ASN A 116 18.57 -1.93 5.74
C ASN A 116 17.57 -1.02 5.02
N VAL A 117 17.16 0.09 5.66
CA VAL A 117 16.24 1.06 5.07
C VAL A 117 16.96 2.38 4.80
N LYS A 118 16.75 2.93 3.61
CA LYS A 118 17.16 4.28 3.24
C LYS A 118 15.92 5.07 2.82
N VAL A 119 15.56 6.12 3.55
CA VAL A 119 14.56 7.08 3.10
C VAL A 119 15.26 8.33 2.58
N ILE A 120 14.88 8.78 1.39
CA ILE A 120 15.40 9.97 0.72
C ILE A 120 14.33 11.05 0.78
N LEU A 121 14.65 12.19 1.40
CA LEU A 121 13.79 13.36 1.37
C LEU A 121 13.89 14.03 0.00
N SER A 122 12.74 14.31 -0.62
CA SER A 122 12.64 14.99 -1.90
C SER A 122 11.63 16.13 -1.86
N HIS A 123 11.62 16.99 -2.88
CA HIS A 123 10.63 18.05 -3.01
C HIS A 123 9.35 17.52 -3.64
N ASP A 124 8.21 18.05 -3.20
CA ASP A 124 6.89 17.76 -3.80
C ASP A 124 6.74 18.47 -5.15
N ASN A 125 7.46 17.95 -6.14
CA ASN A 125 7.43 18.37 -7.52
C ASN A 125 7.55 17.12 -8.38
N LYS A 126 6.60 16.91 -9.28
CA LYS A 126 6.49 15.69 -10.09
C LYS A 126 7.79 15.26 -10.80
N ASP A 127 8.54 16.21 -11.33
CA ASP A 127 9.75 15.94 -12.11
C ASP A 127 10.94 15.67 -11.18
N ILE A 128 11.03 16.38 -10.06
CA ILE A 128 12.09 16.15 -9.07
C ILE A 128 11.85 14.82 -8.33
N TYR A 129 10.63 14.63 -7.83
CA TYR A 129 10.24 13.50 -6.99
C TYR A 129 10.40 12.17 -7.72
N SER A 130 9.85 12.03 -8.93
CA SER A 130 9.96 10.79 -9.71
C SER A 130 11.42 10.49 -10.10
N ASN A 131 12.19 11.50 -10.50
CA ASN A 131 13.57 11.32 -10.96
C ASN A 131 14.57 10.93 -9.85
N GLU A 132 14.22 11.03 -8.57
CA GLU A 132 15.07 10.49 -7.50
C GLU A 132 15.33 8.99 -7.66
N LEU A 133 14.39 8.23 -8.23
CA LEU A 133 14.61 6.82 -8.58
C LEU A 133 15.73 6.66 -9.61
N ILE A 134 15.71 7.46 -10.67
CA ILE A 134 16.67 7.36 -11.78
C ILE A 134 18.10 7.68 -11.32
N LYS A 135 18.26 8.54 -10.30
CA LYS A 135 19.57 8.88 -9.73
C LYS A 135 20.25 7.72 -9.01
N LEU A 136 19.51 6.67 -8.64
CA LEU A 136 20.07 5.48 -8.02
C LEU A 136 20.81 4.62 -9.05
N ASP A 137 21.83 3.89 -8.61
CA ASP A 137 22.72 3.06 -9.44
C ASP A 137 22.42 1.56 -9.32
N TYR A 138 21.31 1.18 -8.72
CA TYR A 138 20.86 -0.21 -8.55
C TYR A 138 19.37 -0.36 -8.86
N ASN A 139 18.98 -1.62 -9.14
CA ASN A 139 17.63 -2.00 -9.55
C ASN A 139 16.89 -2.75 -8.44
N PHE A 140 15.56 -2.82 -8.54
CA PHE A 140 14.68 -3.37 -7.51
C PHE A 140 13.82 -4.52 -8.02
N ASP A 141 13.53 -5.48 -7.15
CA ASP A 141 12.58 -6.57 -7.43
C ASP A 141 11.13 -6.07 -7.36
N ILE A 142 10.87 -5.09 -6.49
CA ILE A 142 9.54 -4.53 -6.29
C ILE A 142 9.66 -3.00 -6.24
N ILE A 143 8.82 -2.33 -7.02
CA ILE A 143 8.64 -0.87 -6.97
C ILE A 143 7.20 -0.58 -6.58
N THR A 144 6.96 0.06 -5.44
CA THR A 144 5.62 0.49 -5.02
C THR A 144 5.40 1.97 -5.35
N VAL A 145 4.19 2.30 -5.78
CA VAL A 145 3.74 3.66 -6.13
C VAL A 145 2.57 4.02 -5.24
N ASP A 146 2.88 4.69 -4.11
CA ASP A 146 1.92 5.15 -3.11
C ASP A 146 2.25 6.59 -2.63
N ALA A 147 2.53 7.47 -3.59
CA ALA A 147 2.91 8.85 -3.35
C ALA A 147 1.99 9.85 -4.06
N ASN A 148 2.35 11.12 -3.98
CA ASN A 148 1.92 12.13 -4.95
C ASN A 148 2.51 11.79 -6.34
N HIS A 149 1.95 12.37 -7.40
CA HIS A 149 2.50 12.26 -8.77
C HIS A 149 2.67 10.81 -9.28
N ARG A 150 1.68 9.94 -9.02
CA ARG A 150 1.77 8.50 -9.34
C ARG A 150 1.97 8.19 -10.82
N ASN A 151 1.41 9.01 -11.72
CA ASN A 151 1.65 8.87 -13.16
C ASN A 151 3.14 9.03 -13.49
N GLU A 152 3.76 10.10 -13.00
CA GLU A 152 5.18 10.38 -13.23
C GLU A 152 6.08 9.31 -12.60
N CYS A 153 5.72 8.83 -11.40
CA CYS A 153 6.40 7.70 -10.77
C CYS A 153 6.31 6.43 -11.63
N MET A 154 5.14 6.11 -12.19
CA MET A 154 4.97 4.96 -13.08
C MET A 154 5.74 5.11 -14.39
N PHE A 155 5.90 6.32 -14.93
CA PHE A 155 6.67 6.54 -16.15
C PHE A 155 8.15 6.19 -16.01
N VAL A 156 8.72 6.42 -14.83
CA VAL A 156 10.14 6.18 -14.56
C VAL A 156 10.43 4.83 -13.90
N ALA A 157 9.42 4.21 -13.26
CA ALA A 157 9.58 2.95 -12.54
C ALA A 157 10.29 1.84 -13.35
N PRO A 158 9.98 1.60 -14.64
CA PRO A 158 10.67 0.56 -15.42
C PRO A 158 12.19 0.72 -15.54
N GLU A 159 12.72 1.94 -15.42
CA GLU A 159 14.15 2.24 -15.62
C GLU A 159 15.06 1.64 -14.52
N ARG A 160 14.48 1.32 -13.36
CA ARG A 160 15.19 0.73 -12.21
C ARG A 160 14.57 -0.58 -11.74
N LEU A 161 13.78 -1.23 -12.59
CA LEU A 161 13.19 -2.53 -12.30
C LEU A 161 14.14 -3.65 -12.71
N LYS A 162 14.41 -4.61 -11.83
CA LYS A 162 15.16 -5.83 -12.18
C LYS A 162 14.40 -6.63 -13.23
N THR A 163 15.11 -7.50 -13.96
CA THR A 163 14.47 -8.55 -14.76
C THR A 163 13.61 -9.41 -13.83
N GLY A 164 12.32 -9.53 -14.17
CA GLY A 164 11.33 -10.19 -13.32
C GLY A 164 10.85 -9.38 -12.12
N GLY A 165 11.20 -8.11 -12.01
CA GLY A 165 10.60 -7.24 -11.02
C GLY A 165 9.13 -6.91 -11.35
N VAL A 166 8.42 -6.41 -10.34
CA VAL A 166 7.01 -5.97 -10.45
C VAL A 166 6.84 -4.54 -9.98
N ILE A 167 5.84 -3.86 -10.53
CA ILE A 167 5.44 -2.51 -10.11
C ILE A 167 4.06 -2.61 -9.46
N ILE A 168 3.85 -1.96 -8.33
CA ILE A 168 2.61 -2.03 -7.56
C ILE A 168 2.06 -0.62 -7.41
N LEU A 169 0.83 -0.40 -7.88
CA LEU A 169 0.11 0.87 -7.74
C LEU A 169 -0.98 0.70 -6.68
N ASP A 170 -0.94 1.49 -5.60
CA ASP A 170 -2.09 1.61 -4.70
C ASP A 170 -3.10 2.65 -5.21
N ASP A 171 -4.31 2.65 -4.66
CA ASP A 171 -5.44 3.50 -5.10
C ASP A 171 -5.66 3.46 -6.62
N SER A 172 -5.47 2.29 -7.23
CA SER A 172 -5.47 2.13 -8.69
C SER A 172 -6.86 2.29 -9.31
N GLU A 173 -7.91 2.38 -8.50
CA GLU A 173 -9.26 2.68 -8.94
C GLU A 173 -9.47 4.14 -9.37
N ARG A 174 -8.51 5.04 -9.06
CA ARG A 174 -8.63 6.45 -9.42
C ARG A 174 -8.35 6.65 -10.91
N GLU A 175 -9.33 7.18 -11.62
CA GLU A 175 -9.27 7.40 -13.08
C GLU A 175 -8.09 8.30 -13.50
N GLU A 176 -7.65 9.22 -12.63
CA GLU A 176 -6.53 10.12 -12.88
C GLU A 176 -5.19 9.39 -13.13
N TYR A 177 -5.06 8.12 -12.71
CA TYR A 177 -3.85 7.30 -12.94
C TYR A 177 -3.86 6.51 -14.26
N THR A 178 -4.91 6.65 -15.08
CA THR A 178 -5.02 6.00 -16.39
C THR A 178 -3.78 6.23 -17.29
N PRO A 179 -3.17 7.43 -17.37
CA PRO A 179 -1.99 7.63 -18.20
C PRO A 179 -0.81 6.72 -17.83
N GLY A 180 -0.48 6.59 -16.54
CA GLY A 180 0.60 5.70 -16.09
C GLY A 180 0.28 4.22 -16.28
N ILE A 181 -0.99 3.83 -16.07
CA ILE A 181 -1.46 2.46 -16.32
C ILE A 181 -1.31 2.10 -17.81
N ASN A 182 -1.71 2.99 -18.71
CA ASN A 182 -1.57 2.80 -20.16
C ASN A 182 -0.11 2.69 -20.56
N PHE A 183 0.74 3.59 -20.04
CA PHE A 183 2.19 3.54 -20.30
C PHE A 183 2.82 2.20 -19.90
N LEU A 184 2.52 1.68 -18.70
CA LEU A 184 3.03 0.37 -18.28
C LEU A 184 2.51 -0.76 -19.17
N THR A 185 1.24 -0.68 -19.59
CA THR A 185 0.64 -1.65 -20.53
C THR A 185 1.35 -1.63 -21.88
N GLU A 186 1.64 -0.45 -22.44
CA GLU A 186 2.40 -0.26 -23.68
C GLU A 186 3.85 -0.77 -23.59
N LYS A 187 4.45 -0.71 -22.40
CA LYS A 187 5.77 -1.32 -22.09
C LYS A 187 5.71 -2.85 -21.93
N GLY A 188 4.55 -3.45 -22.17
CA GLY A 188 4.34 -4.91 -22.19
C GLY A 188 4.12 -5.51 -20.80
N PHE A 189 3.76 -4.72 -19.80
CA PHE A 189 3.32 -5.27 -18.51
C PHE A 189 1.87 -5.76 -18.61
N LYS A 190 1.62 -6.93 -18.01
CA LYS A 190 0.27 -7.40 -17.67
C LYS A 190 -0.11 -6.83 -16.31
N LYS A 191 -1.41 -6.77 -16.01
CA LYS A 191 -1.90 -6.30 -14.71
C LYS A 191 -2.87 -7.27 -14.04
N ILE A 192 -2.85 -7.32 -12.72
CA ILE A 192 -3.86 -7.96 -11.88
C ILE A 192 -4.34 -6.93 -10.87
N ASP A 193 -5.66 -6.73 -10.81
CA ASP A 193 -6.30 -5.78 -9.90
C ASP A 193 -6.84 -6.51 -8.68
N PHE A 194 -6.54 -5.97 -7.49
CA PHE A 194 -7.04 -6.47 -6.22
C PHE A 194 -7.97 -5.42 -5.62
N HIS A 195 -9.27 -5.73 -5.58
CA HIS A 195 -10.28 -4.85 -5.02
C HIS A 195 -10.63 -5.28 -3.59
N GLY A 196 -10.99 -4.31 -2.75
CA GLY A 196 -11.48 -4.55 -1.40
C GLY A 196 -11.40 -3.31 -0.52
N ILE A 197 -11.59 -3.48 0.78
CA ILE A 197 -11.28 -2.43 1.75
C ILE A 197 -9.79 -2.46 2.07
N ALA A 198 -9.24 -1.33 2.49
CA ALA A 198 -7.92 -1.26 3.14
C ALA A 198 -8.07 -1.17 4.66
N SER A 199 -6.99 -1.45 5.39
CA SER A 199 -6.98 -1.41 6.86
C SER A 199 -7.50 -0.08 7.41
N GLY A 200 -8.54 -0.12 8.24
CA GLY A 200 -9.16 1.08 8.83
C GLY A 200 -10.05 1.90 7.90
N PHE A 201 -10.22 1.51 6.63
CA PHE A 201 -11.11 2.16 5.67
C PHE A 201 -12.34 1.31 5.36
N ILE A 202 -13.49 1.98 5.15
CA ILE A 202 -14.77 1.32 4.80
C ILE A 202 -15.15 1.43 3.32
N HIS A 203 -14.45 2.28 2.56
CA HIS A 203 -14.72 2.45 1.13
C HIS A 203 -13.89 1.45 0.33
N SER A 204 -14.36 1.12 -0.87
CA SER A 204 -13.63 0.29 -1.80
C SER A 204 -12.35 1.01 -2.24
N LYS A 205 -11.26 0.27 -2.25
CA LYS A 205 -9.94 0.62 -2.79
C LYS A 205 -9.51 -0.49 -3.76
N ALA A 206 -8.54 -0.18 -4.60
CA ALA A 206 -7.86 -1.14 -5.45
C ALA A 206 -6.34 -0.99 -5.35
N THR A 207 -5.65 -2.12 -5.43
CA THR A 207 -4.20 -2.17 -5.59
C THR A 207 -3.91 -3.02 -6.82
N THR A 208 -3.11 -2.52 -7.76
CA THR A 208 -2.81 -3.22 -9.01
C THR A 208 -1.35 -3.61 -9.07
N VAL A 209 -1.09 -4.87 -9.44
CA VAL A 209 0.26 -5.38 -9.71
C VAL A 209 0.49 -5.42 -11.21
N PHE A 210 1.56 -4.77 -11.66
CA PHE A 210 2.07 -4.81 -13.02
C PHE A 210 3.28 -5.75 -13.10
N TYR A 211 3.22 -6.73 -13.99
CA TYR A 211 4.21 -7.82 -14.06
C TYR A 211 4.46 -8.29 -15.50
N LYS A 212 5.55 -9.04 -15.69
CA LYS A 212 5.84 -9.84 -16.90
C LYS A 212 5.88 -11.33 -16.51
N SER A 213 5.93 -12.24 -17.49
CA SER A 213 5.71 -13.68 -17.27
C SER A 213 6.57 -14.27 -16.15
N ASP A 214 7.90 -14.20 -16.24
CA ASP A 214 8.78 -14.64 -15.15
C ASP A 214 8.98 -13.48 -14.18
N ASN A 215 8.41 -13.57 -12.97
CA ASN A 215 8.46 -12.49 -11.99
C ASN A 215 8.75 -12.94 -10.55
N CYS A 216 9.21 -12.01 -9.73
CA CYS A 216 9.64 -12.20 -8.35
C CYS A 216 8.50 -12.60 -7.41
N LEU A 217 7.24 -12.45 -7.83
CA LEU A 217 6.05 -12.85 -7.08
C LEU A 217 5.51 -14.24 -7.47
N GLY A 218 6.09 -14.88 -8.49
CA GLY A 218 5.68 -16.21 -8.95
C GLY A 218 4.24 -16.24 -9.49
N ILE A 219 3.83 -15.17 -10.17
CA ILE A 219 2.54 -15.05 -10.88
C ILE A 219 2.66 -15.61 -12.28
#